data_AF-A0A972WUQ2-F1
#
_entry.id   AF-A0A972WUQ2-F1
#
_cell.length_a   1.000
_cell.length_b   1.000
_cell.length_c   1.000
_cell.angle_alpha   90.00
_cell.angle_beta   90.00
_cell.angle_gamma   90.00
#
_symmetry.space_group_name_H-M   'P 1'
#
loop_
_entity.id
_entity.type
_entity.pdbx_description
1 polymer ?
#
loop_
_entity_poly.entity_id
_entity_poly.type
_entity_poly.pdbx_seq_one_letter_code
_entity_poly.pdbx_strand_id
1 'polypeptide(L)'
;MTATARAPVAFSSSSNDDVANLIEGLEGDLALIRDVAAKIGKIASQTNLLALNATIEAARAGEAGKGFAVVASEVKSLSVNTKSATDQISDVIASVTDRVARVKQALHAPG
;
A
#
# COMPACT_ATOMS: atom_id res chain seq x y z
N MET A 1 -8.96 -12.08 -61.65
CA MET A 1 -8.45 -10.85 -61.01
C MET A 1 -9.54 -10.28 -60.13
N THR A 2 -9.48 -10.49 -58.82
CA THR A 2 -10.10 -9.62 -57.81
C THR A 2 -9.39 -9.89 -56.49
N ALA A 3 -8.53 -8.95 -56.10
CA ALA A 3 -7.80 -8.99 -54.84
C ALA A 3 -8.73 -8.56 -53.71
N THR A 4 -8.95 -9.44 -52.73
CA THR A 4 -9.59 -9.09 -51.47
C THR A 4 -8.59 -8.33 -50.60
N ALA A 5 -8.69 -7.00 -50.60
CA ALA A 5 -7.97 -6.16 -49.66
C ALA A 5 -8.65 -6.25 -48.28
N ARG A 6 -7.99 -6.94 -47.34
CA ARG A 6 -8.36 -6.97 -45.92
C ARG A 6 -7.78 -5.71 -45.27
N ALA A 7 -8.65 -4.83 -44.77
CA ALA A 7 -8.24 -3.63 -44.04
C ALA A 7 -7.45 -3.98 -42.77
N PRO A 8 -6.36 -3.26 -42.43
CA PRO A 8 -5.55 -3.57 -41.25
C PRO A 8 -6.13 -2.90 -39.99
N VAL A 9 -6.46 -3.72 -38.98
CA VAL A 9 -6.20 -3.61 -37.52
C VAL A 9 -6.28 -2.29 -36.73
N ALA A 10 -6.71 -1.15 -37.28
CA ALA A 10 -6.66 0.15 -36.57
C ALA A 10 -7.59 0.28 -35.34
N PHE A 11 -8.60 -0.58 -35.17
CA PHE A 11 -9.49 -0.55 -34.01
C PHE A 11 -8.85 -1.15 -32.74
N SER A 12 -7.93 -2.11 -32.89
CA SER A 12 -7.32 -2.81 -31.75
C SER A 12 -6.20 -2.03 -31.07
N SER A 13 -5.53 -1.10 -31.77
CA SER A 13 -4.45 -0.29 -31.18
C SER A 13 -4.98 0.74 -30.18
N SER A 14 -6.07 1.44 -30.51
CA SER A 14 -6.65 2.47 -29.63
C SER A 14 -7.12 1.91 -28.28
N SER A 15 -7.72 0.72 -28.27
CA SER A 15 -8.17 0.08 -27.02
C SER A 15 -7.01 -0.36 -26.13
N ASN A 16 -5.88 -0.77 -26.71
CA ASN A 16 -4.69 -1.12 -25.95
C ASN A 16 -4.03 0.14 -25.35
N ASP A 17 -4.02 1.25 -26.08
CA ASP A 17 -3.53 2.54 -25.61
C ASP A 17 -4.36 3.06 -24.42
N ASP A 18 -5.69 2.93 -24.49
CA ASP A 18 -6.59 3.30 -23.39
C ASP A 18 -6.32 2.48 -22.11
N VAL A 19 -6.13 1.16 -22.25
CA VAL A 19 -5.79 0.29 -21.10
C VAL A 19 -4.41 0.65 -20.55
N ALA A 20 -3.43 0.97 -21.40
CA ALA A 20 -2.10 1.39 -20.96
C ALA A 20 -2.16 2.68 -20.13
N ASN A 21 -2.96 3.67 -20.54
CA ASN A 21 -3.17 4.91 -19.79
C ASN A 21 -3.83 4.66 -18.42
N LEU A 22 -4.83 3.76 -18.36
CA LEU A 22 -5.46 3.38 -17.09
C LEU A 22 -4.48 2.66 -16.16
N ILE A 23 -3.59 1.83 -16.70
CA ILE A 23 -2.53 1.17 -15.95
C ILE A 23 -1.57 2.19 -15.34
N GLU A 24 -1.13 3.20 -16.10
CA GLU A 24 -0.24 4.24 -15.58
C GLU A 24 -0.90 5.04 -14.43
N GLY A 25 -2.18 5.37 -14.58
CA GLY A 25 -2.96 6.00 -13.50
C GLY A 25 -3.02 5.13 -12.24
N LEU A 26 -3.32 3.84 -12.41
CA LEU A 26 -3.36 2.88 -11.30
C LEU A 26 -2.00 2.70 -10.62
N GLU A 27 -0.89 2.67 -11.37
CA GLU A 27 0.46 2.63 -10.82
C GLU A 27 0.75 3.87 -9.95
N GLY A 28 0.30 5.05 -10.39
CA GLY A 28 0.36 6.30 -9.64
C GLY A 28 -0.42 6.25 -8.33
N ASP A 29 -1.67 5.78 -8.37
CA ASP A 29 -2.52 5.64 -7.18
C ASP A 29 -1.92 4.64 -6.18
N LEU A 30 -1.41 3.50 -6.65
CA LEU A 30 -0.73 2.51 -5.80
C LEU A 30 0.52 3.08 -5.12
N ALA A 31 1.29 3.90 -5.83
CA ALA A 31 2.44 4.59 -5.26
C ALA A 31 2.04 5.57 -4.14
N LEU A 32 0.95 6.33 -4.34
CA LEU A 32 0.42 7.22 -3.32
C LEU A 32 -0.05 6.45 -2.08
N ILE A 33 -0.78 5.34 -2.26
CA ILE A 33 -1.24 4.50 -1.16
C ILE A 33 -0.03 3.94 -0.39
N ARG A 34 1.01 3.49 -1.09
CA ARG A 34 2.25 2.99 -0.46
C ARG A 34 2.92 4.06 0.39
N ASP A 35 3.00 5.28 -0.10
CA ASP A 35 3.61 6.40 0.62
C ASP A 35 2.81 6.78 1.87
N VAL A 36 1.47 6.75 1.79
CA VAL A 36 0.58 6.96 2.94
C VAL A 36 0.73 5.84 3.96
N ALA A 37 0.71 4.58 3.54
CA ALA A 37 0.90 3.42 4.42
C ALA A 37 2.26 3.49 5.14
N ALA A 38 3.33 3.86 4.44
CA ALA A 38 4.66 4.04 5.01
C ALA A 38 4.68 5.17 6.06
N LYS A 39 4.00 6.29 5.81
CA LYS A 39 3.86 7.39 6.78
C LYS A 39 3.11 6.94 8.03
N ILE A 40 2.00 6.22 7.88
CA ILE A 40 1.24 5.67 9.00
C ILE A 40 2.10 4.68 9.81
N GLY A 41 2.85 3.80 9.14
CA GLY A 41 3.76 2.86 9.81
C GLY A 41 4.86 3.54 10.62
N LYS A 42 5.37 4.68 10.14
CA LYS A 42 6.31 5.53 10.90
C LYS A 42 5.65 6.14 12.13
N ILE A 43 4.45 6.70 11.99
CA ILE A 43 3.67 7.26 13.11
C ILE A 43 3.41 6.17 14.16
N ALA A 44 2.95 4.99 13.74
CA ALA A 44 2.72 3.85 14.62
C ALA A 44 3.99 3.45 15.38
N SER A 45 5.14 3.42 14.72
CA SER A 45 6.43 3.11 15.36
C SER A 45 6.83 4.18 16.40
N GLN A 46 6.60 5.46 16.11
CA GLN A 46 6.84 6.55 17.05
C GLN A 46 5.88 6.51 18.24
N THR A 47 4.59 6.25 17.99
CA THR A 47 3.57 6.07 19.04
C THR A 47 3.91 4.90 19.95
N ASN A 48 4.40 3.78 19.40
CA ASN A 48 4.87 2.63 20.19
C ASN A 48 6.02 3.02 21.13
N LEU A 49 6.99 3.81 20.65
CA LEU A 49 8.11 4.26 21.46
C LEU A 49 7.66 5.24 22.56
N LEU A 50 6.74 6.16 22.24
CA LEU A 50 6.15 7.06 23.23
C LEU A 50 5.37 6.28 24.31
N ALA A 51 4.58 5.28 23.90
CA ALA A 51 3.84 4.42 24.81
C ALA A 51 4.77 3.61 25.72
N LEU A 52 5.88 3.10 25.18
CA LEU A 52 6.92 2.41 25.96
C LEU A 52 7.52 3.35 27.03
N ASN A 53 7.89 4.57 26.65
CA ASN A 53 8.40 5.56 27.60
C ASN A 53 7.38 5.89 28.69
N ALA A 54 6.10 6.02 28.32
CA ALA A 54 5.01 6.22 29.27
C ALA A 54 4.84 5.02 30.22
N THR A 55 4.98 3.78 29.74
CA THR A 55 4.97 2.59 30.59
C THR A 55 6.11 2.61 31.60
N ILE A 56 7.32 3.03 31.19
CA ILE A 56 8.49 3.12 32.08
C ILE A 56 8.24 4.15 33.19
N GLU A 57 7.73 5.34 32.85
CA GLU A 57 7.48 6.36 33.88
C GLU A 57 6.27 6.07 34.75
N ALA A 58 5.26 5.37 34.23
CA ALA A 58 4.18 4.84 35.05
C ALA A 58 4.72 3.83 36.09
N ALA A 59 5.65 2.96 35.70
CA ALA A 59 6.29 2.04 36.64
C ALA A 59 7.14 2.79 37.69
N ARG A 60 7.85 3.84 37.29
CA ARG A 60 8.66 4.69 38.19
C ARG A 60 7.80 5.44 39.22
N ALA A 61 6.60 5.84 38.85
CA ALA A 61 5.63 6.48 39.75
C ALA A 61 4.97 5.50 40.75
N GLY A 62 5.23 4.20 40.63
CA GLY A 62 4.69 3.19 41.54
C GLY A 62 3.16 3.15 41.54
N GLU A 63 2.55 3.18 42.73
CA GLU A 63 1.09 3.12 42.88
C GLU A 63 0.35 4.26 42.17
N ALA A 64 0.94 5.46 42.14
CA ALA A 64 0.36 6.62 41.47
C ALA A 64 0.31 6.47 39.94
N GLY A 65 1.15 5.60 39.36
CA GLY A 65 1.24 5.36 37.93
C GLY A 65 0.34 4.25 37.39
N LYS A 66 -0.36 3.49 38.23
CA LYS A 66 -1.11 2.29 37.79
C LYS A 66 -2.14 2.57 36.70
N GLY A 67 -2.90 3.66 36.82
CA GLY A 67 -3.88 4.05 35.79
C GLY A 67 -3.22 4.42 34.46
N PHE A 68 -2.11 5.16 34.51
CA PHE A 68 -1.33 5.52 33.33
C PHE A 68 -0.68 4.31 32.66
N ALA A 69 -0.26 3.30 33.44
CA ALA A 69 0.32 2.07 32.91
C ALA A 69 -0.68 1.31 32.01
N VAL A 70 -1.96 1.25 32.41
CA VAL A 70 -3.01 0.60 31.61
C VAL A 70 -3.21 1.33 30.28
N VAL A 71 -3.33 2.65 30.31
CA VAL A 71 -3.48 3.47 29.10
C VAL A 71 -2.26 3.32 28.18
N ALA A 72 -1.05 3.38 28.74
CA ALA A 72 0.18 3.22 27.97
C ALA A 72 0.26 1.84 27.29
N SER A 73 -0.16 0.77 27.97
CA SER A 73 -0.23 -0.57 27.39
C SER A 73 -1.23 -0.66 26.24
N GLU A 74 -2.40 -0.02 26.37
CA GLU A 74 -3.41 -0.02 25.31
C GLU A 74 -2.93 0.75 24.07
N VAL A 75 -2.32 1.93 24.27
CA VAL A 75 -1.71 2.71 23.16
C VAL A 75 -0.61 1.92 22.48
N LYS A 76 0.21 1.19 23.25
CA LYS A 76 1.24 0.30 22.70
C LYS A 76 0.62 -0.78 21.82
N SER A 77 -0.42 -1.47 22.29
CA SER A 77 -1.15 -2.49 21.53
C SER A 77 -1.72 -1.93 20.21
N LEU A 78 -2.42 -0.79 20.28
CA LEU A 78 -2.96 -0.08 19.12
C LEU A 78 -1.87 0.27 18.10
N SER A 79 -0.72 0.74 18.57
CA SER A 79 0.40 1.11 17.70
C SER A 79 1.02 -0.10 16.99
N VAL A 80 1.14 -1.25 17.66
CA VAL A 80 1.62 -2.50 17.06
C VAL A 80 0.62 -3.01 16.01
N ASN A 81 -0.68 -3.00 16.33
CA ASN A 81 -1.72 -3.41 15.40
C ASN A 81 -1.77 -2.49 14.17
N THR A 82 -1.62 -1.18 14.37
CA THR A 82 -1.56 -0.20 13.27
C THR A 82 -0.37 -0.48 12.37
N LYS A 83 0.81 -0.78 12.93
CA LYS A 83 2.00 -1.14 12.16
C LYS A 83 1.77 -2.40 11.32
N SER A 84 1.22 -3.45 11.94
CA SER A 84 0.88 -4.70 11.25
C SER A 84 -0.07 -4.45 10.07
N ALA A 85 -1.11 -3.64 10.26
CA ALA A 85 -2.03 -3.28 9.18
C ALA A 85 -1.34 -2.53 8.04
N THR A 86 -0.41 -1.61 8.33
CA THR A 86 0.35 -0.91 7.28
C THR A 86 1.32 -1.81 6.53
N ASP A 87 1.88 -2.82 7.20
CA ASP A 87 2.74 -3.81 6.56
C ASP A 87 1.90 -4.70 5.60
N GLN A 88 0.71 -5.13 6.03
CA GLN A 88 -0.25 -5.87 5.18
C GLN A 88 -0.70 -5.06 3.95
N ILE A 89 -0.96 -3.75 4.11
CA ILE A 89 -1.27 -2.86 2.98
C ILE A 89 -0.11 -2.85 1.98
N SER A 90 1.14 -2.80 2.47
CA SER A 90 2.33 -2.79 1.62
C SER A 90 2.46 -4.09 0.81
N ASP A 91 2.18 -5.24 1.42
CA ASP A 91 2.16 -6.54 0.75
C ASP A 91 1.08 -6.63 -0.34
N VAL A 92 -0.13 -6.13 -0.03
CA VAL A 92 -1.22 -6.07 -1.01
C VAL A 92 -0.85 -5.18 -2.19
N ILE A 93 -0.26 -4.00 -1.95
CA ILE A 93 0.20 -3.12 -3.03
C ILE A 93 1.23 -3.83 -3.91
N ALA A 94 2.22 -4.50 -3.31
CA ALA A 94 3.23 -5.23 -4.07
C ALA A 94 2.61 -6.30 -4.98
N SER A 95 1.62 -7.05 -4.45
CA SER A 95 0.87 -8.05 -5.21
C SER A 95 0.07 -7.44 -6.36
N VAL A 96 -0.58 -6.29 -6.14
CA VAL A 96 -1.33 -5.59 -7.19
C VAL A 96 -0.40 -5.02 -8.25
N THR A 97 0.71 -4.39 -7.87
CA THR A 97 1.72 -3.88 -8.81
C THR A 97 2.29 -4.99 -9.69
N ASP A 98 2.56 -6.17 -9.14
CA ASP A 98 3.02 -7.34 -9.90
C ASP A 98 1.94 -7.83 -10.91
N ARG A 99 0.66 -7.82 -10.53
CA ARG A 99 -0.45 -8.10 -11.46
C ARG A 99 -0.54 -7.06 -12.57
N VAL A 100 -0.39 -5.78 -12.24
CA VAL A 100 -0.40 -4.69 -13.22
C VAL A 100 0.75 -4.83 -14.22
N ALA A 101 1.95 -5.15 -13.75
CA ALA A 101 3.11 -5.38 -14.61
C ALA A 101 2.88 -6.54 -15.60
N ARG A 102 2.23 -7.63 -15.16
CA ARG A 102 1.83 -8.74 -16.05
C ARG A 102 0.83 -8.32 -17.13
N VAL A 103 -0.17 -7.50 -16.77
CA VAL A 103 -1.13 -6.96 -17.75
C VAL A 103 -0.40 -6.11 -18.79
N LYS A 104 0.50 -5.23 -18.34
CA LYS A 104 1.32 -4.38 -19.22
C LYS A 104 2.20 -5.19 -20.19
N GLN A 105 2.79 -6.30 -19.73
CA GLN A 105 3.53 -7.21 -20.62
C GLN A 105 2.62 -7.88 -21.65
N ALA A 106 1.43 -8.33 -21.26
CA ALA A 106 0.48 -8.98 -22.16
C ALA A 106 -0.01 -8.03 -23.27
N LEU A 107 -0.13 -6.73 -23.00
CA LEU A 107 -0.49 -5.72 -24.00
C LEU A 107 0.61 -5.50 -25.06
N HIS A 108 1.88 -5.71 -24.70
CA HIS A 108 3.03 -5.52 -25.61
C HIS A 108 3.55 -6.82 -26.24
N ALA A 109 2.99 -7.98 -25.89
CA ALA A 109 3.38 -9.25 -26.48
C ALA A 109 2.89 -9.31 -27.95
N PRO A 110 3.76 -9.59 -28.94
CA PRO A 110 3.31 -9.84 -30.30
C PRO A 110 2.47 -11.12 -30.31
N GLY A 111 1.24 -11.01 -30.82
CA GLY A 111 0.32 -12.15 -31.03
C GLY A 111 0.76 -13.07 -32.14
#